data_AF-B0CCF9-F1
#
_entry.id   AF-B0CCF9-F1
#
_cell.length_a   1.000
_cell.length_b   1.000
_cell.length_c   1.000
_cell.angle_alpha   90.00
_cell.angle_beta   90.00
_cell.angle_gamma   90.00
#
_symmetry.space_group_name_H-M   'P 1'
#
loop_
_entity.id
_entity.type
_entity.pdbx_description
1 polymer ?
#
loop_
_entity_poly.entity_id
_entity_poly.type
_entity_poly.pdbx_seq_one_letter_code
_entity_poly.pdbx_strand_id
1 'polypeptide(L)'
;MMTHLTLPRRRLLQMAGGLALTLLWPHQADGQTGRQVRDIAKAVTVLVSPQSSSGSGVLIKQEGSSYYVLTAKHVMESTRAGEEADVITSDGQSHAINTQAILYLSGVDLALIRFDSDRNYPVATLGNSASIAETDTIYIAGFPLPGQAITSPTFTITKGAITGKGQYQRGYGLIYDNVTQPGMSGGPILSQTGQVIGIHGLAEGERVQGVAVKAGLNLGVPINTILDLTPLALQQAPPETSFSSSPNPVASASEAERTFRAFLDQHYAAIAPLIETRDAARLFNYMPIDKERFRYRQHTGVVQNYNDRVAGASQFFAKKPAREKWKLSFEITDVQMPTVDQAIVSHIETVKWSYWPGILRGVFRRRETTSWERVNGQWKIVSVEEVERL
;
A
#
# COMPACT_ATOMS: atom_id res chain seq x y z
N MET A 1 66.64 72.71 6.12
CA MET A 1 66.07 74.04 5.88
C MET A 1 64.57 73.86 5.66
N MET A 2 63.75 74.47 6.52
CA MET A 2 62.30 74.76 6.42
C MET A 2 61.31 73.59 6.18
N THR A 3 60.49 73.15 7.13
CA THR A 3 59.28 73.74 7.78
C THR A 3 58.00 73.83 6.92
N HIS A 4 56.98 73.08 7.41
CA HIS A 4 55.53 73.31 7.45
C HIS A 4 54.70 73.40 6.15
N LEU A 5 53.62 72.61 6.05
CA LEU A 5 52.26 73.07 6.39
C LEU A 5 51.20 71.95 6.32
N THR A 6 50.11 72.17 7.03
CA THR A 6 49.11 71.21 7.53
C THR A 6 47.73 71.33 6.86
N LEU A 7 47.03 70.17 6.74
CA LEU A 7 45.56 69.92 6.84
C LEU A 7 44.64 70.37 5.66
N PRO A 8 43.36 69.89 5.50
CA PRO A 8 42.56 68.89 6.25
C PRO A 8 41.69 67.89 5.40
N ARG A 9 40.92 67.08 6.14
CA ARG A 9 39.88 66.08 5.79
C ARG A 9 38.71 66.53 4.88
N ARG A 10 38.25 65.55 4.07
CA ARG A 10 36.86 65.07 3.77
C ARG A 10 36.27 65.34 2.36
N ARG A 11 35.62 64.25 1.87
CA ARG A 11 34.73 64.03 0.69
C ARG A 11 35.50 63.63 -0.57
N LEU A 12 35.24 62.52 -1.29
CA LEU A 12 34.02 61.73 -1.49
C LEU A 12 34.39 60.30 -2.02
N LEU A 13 33.50 59.34 -1.75
CA LEU A 13 33.33 57.99 -2.32
C LEU A 13 33.88 57.69 -3.74
N GLN A 14 34.57 56.56 -3.95
CA GLN A 14 34.12 55.37 -4.73
C GLN A 14 35.28 54.44 -5.20
N MET A 15 35.05 53.13 -4.99
CA MET A 15 35.52 51.97 -5.75
C MET A 15 37.02 51.72 -5.96
N ALA A 16 37.55 50.71 -5.26
CA ALA A 16 38.38 49.66 -5.88
C ALA A 16 38.34 48.41 -4.98
N GLY A 17 37.86 47.30 -5.54
CA GLY A 17 37.61 46.05 -4.84
C GLY A 17 38.89 45.38 -4.35
N GLY A 18 38.89 45.00 -3.07
CA GLY A 18 39.76 43.95 -2.57
C GLY A 18 39.04 42.62 -2.72
N LEU A 19 39.46 41.80 -3.68
CA LEU A 19 39.10 40.39 -3.76
C LEU A 19 39.53 39.70 -2.47
N ALA A 20 38.57 39.41 -1.59
CA ALA A 20 38.75 38.37 -0.57
C ALA A 20 38.64 37.04 -1.31
N LEU A 21 39.79 36.46 -1.66
CA LEU A 21 39.87 35.09 -2.15
C LEU A 21 39.54 34.16 -0.96
N THR A 22 38.25 33.92 -0.73
CA THR A 22 37.81 32.88 0.19
C THR A 22 38.22 31.53 -0.42
N LEU A 23 39.27 30.93 0.14
CA LEU A 23 39.59 29.52 -0.07
C LEU A 23 38.35 28.71 0.31
N LEU A 24 37.57 28.33 -0.70
CA LEU A 24 36.53 27.32 -0.57
C LEU A 24 37.26 26.01 -0.29
N TRP A 25 37.45 25.69 0.99
CA TRP A 25 37.67 24.31 1.38
C TRP A 25 36.51 23.51 0.77
N PRO A 26 36.78 22.42 0.03
CA PRO A 26 35.70 21.55 -0.39
C PRO A 26 35.08 21.02 0.90
N HIS A 27 33.84 21.43 1.18
CA HIS A 27 33.06 20.85 2.26
C HIS A 27 33.04 19.34 2.04
N GLN A 28 33.72 18.58 2.89
CA GLN A 28 33.54 17.13 3.00
C GLN A 28 32.17 16.81 3.62
N ALA A 29 31.10 17.45 3.14
CA ALA A 29 29.74 17.34 3.68
C ALA A 29 29.00 16.09 3.18
N ASP A 30 29.36 15.54 2.02
CA ASP A 30 28.64 14.40 1.45
C ASP A 30 28.96 13.05 2.12
N GLY A 31 30.16 12.89 2.68
CA GLY A 31 30.64 11.62 3.23
C GLY A 31 30.09 11.29 4.63
N GLN A 32 29.77 12.30 5.44
CA GLN A 32 29.23 12.12 6.79
C GLN A 32 27.74 11.76 6.76
N THR A 33 26.97 12.43 5.90
CA THR A 33 25.52 12.21 5.74
C THR A 33 25.21 10.81 5.24
N GLY A 34 25.94 10.30 4.24
CA GLY A 34 25.70 8.94 3.71
C GLY A 34 25.97 7.81 4.71
N ARG A 35 27.01 7.96 5.56
CA ARG A 35 27.29 6.98 6.63
C ARG A 35 26.24 7.02 7.73
N GLN A 36 25.79 8.22 8.11
CA GLN A 36 24.73 8.38 9.10
C GLN A 36 23.41 7.76 8.63
N VAL A 37 23.00 8.01 7.38
CA VAL A 37 21.79 7.40 6.80
C VAL A 37 21.91 5.88 6.75
N ARG A 38 23.08 5.34 6.38
CA ARG A 38 23.33 3.89 6.43
C ARG A 38 23.18 3.33 7.85
N ASP A 39 23.72 4.00 8.87
CA ASP A 39 23.67 3.49 10.24
C ASP A 39 22.23 3.49 10.77
N ILE A 40 21.46 4.54 10.45
CA ILE A 40 20.00 4.57 10.70
C ILE A 40 19.31 3.43 9.97
N ALA A 41 19.54 3.29 8.66
CA ALA A 41 18.94 2.26 7.83
C ALA A 41 19.22 0.85 8.38
N LYS A 42 20.47 0.57 8.73
CA LYS A 42 20.88 -0.74 9.27
C LYS A 42 20.20 -1.06 10.60
N ALA A 43 19.93 -0.04 11.43
CA ALA A 43 19.27 -0.24 12.71
C ALA A 43 17.78 -0.56 12.59
N VAL A 44 17.09 0.06 11.62
CA VAL A 44 15.62 0.02 11.50
C VAL A 44 15.11 -0.98 10.45
N THR A 45 15.95 -1.39 9.50
CA THR A 45 15.59 -2.39 8.48
C THR A 45 15.77 -3.80 9.02
N VAL A 46 14.77 -4.65 8.80
CA VAL A 46 14.78 -6.06 9.20
C VAL A 46 14.63 -6.97 7.98
N LEU A 47 15.12 -8.20 8.09
CA LEU A 47 14.86 -9.27 7.13
C LEU A 47 13.55 -9.96 7.52
N VAL A 48 12.64 -10.12 6.57
CA VAL A 48 11.36 -10.79 6.76
C VAL A 48 11.44 -12.13 6.03
N SER A 49 11.25 -13.24 6.75
CA SER A 49 11.52 -14.59 6.25
C SER A 49 10.32 -15.52 6.45
N PRO A 50 9.29 -15.45 5.59
CA PRO A 50 8.26 -16.49 5.50
C PRO A 50 8.84 -17.80 4.92
N GLN A 51 8.19 -18.95 5.15
CA GLN A 51 8.76 -20.28 4.82
C GLN A 51 9.34 -20.46 3.41
N SER A 52 8.78 -19.80 2.39
CA SER A 52 9.08 -20.05 0.98
C SER A 52 9.77 -18.87 0.27
N SER A 53 10.02 -17.76 0.95
CA SER A 53 10.67 -16.58 0.36
C SER A 53 11.31 -15.68 1.42
N SER A 54 11.94 -14.59 1.01
CA SER A 54 12.31 -13.54 1.95
C SER A 54 12.15 -12.17 1.32
N GLY A 55 11.93 -11.20 2.19
CA GLY A 55 11.78 -9.79 1.88
C GLY A 55 12.42 -8.94 2.96
N SER A 56 12.13 -7.66 2.93
CA SER A 56 12.62 -6.69 3.91
C SER A 56 11.45 -6.03 4.64
N GLY A 57 11.74 -5.42 5.78
CA GLY A 57 10.77 -4.67 6.55
C GLY A 57 11.40 -3.48 7.26
N VAL A 58 10.56 -2.62 7.83
CA VAL A 58 10.95 -1.41 8.57
C VAL A 58 10.29 -1.43 9.94
N LEU A 59 11.09 -1.38 11.01
CA LEU A 59 10.59 -1.16 12.36
C LEU A 59 10.01 0.26 12.46
N ILE A 60 8.71 0.40 12.65
CA ILE A 60 8.04 1.71 12.67
C ILE A 60 7.49 2.12 14.03
N LYS A 61 7.27 1.16 14.93
CA LYS A 61 6.74 1.42 16.27
C LYS A 61 7.12 0.31 17.23
N GLN A 62 7.23 0.68 18.49
CA GLN A 62 7.31 -0.23 19.63
C GLN A 62 6.21 0.15 20.64
N GLU A 63 5.46 -0.84 21.13
CA GLU A 63 4.52 -0.71 22.25
C GLU A 63 4.83 -1.79 23.28
N GLY A 64 5.39 -1.42 24.43
CA GLY A 64 5.91 -2.40 25.39
C GLY A 64 6.99 -3.29 24.75
N SER A 65 6.79 -4.61 24.78
CA SER A 65 7.65 -5.58 24.10
C SER A 65 7.27 -5.85 22.65
N SER A 66 6.19 -5.25 22.15
CA SER A 66 5.69 -5.49 20.79
C SER A 66 6.29 -4.52 19.79
N TYR A 67 6.88 -5.06 18.72
CA TYR A 67 7.42 -4.30 17.61
C TYR A 67 6.55 -4.44 16.37
N TYR A 68 6.33 -3.32 15.70
CA TYR A 68 5.52 -3.21 14.49
C TYR A 68 6.44 -2.96 13.30
N VAL A 69 6.29 -3.79 12.29
CA VAL A 69 7.11 -3.76 11.07
C VAL A 69 6.21 -3.53 9.87
N LEU A 70 6.53 -2.51 9.07
CA LEU A 70 5.98 -2.39 7.73
C LEU A 70 6.79 -3.22 6.75
N THR A 71 6.09 -3.91 5.87
CA THR A 71 6.69 -4.62 4.74
C THR A 71 5.78 -4.49 3.52
N ALA A 72 6.26 -4.94 2.36
CA ALA A 72 5.43 -5.01 1.17
C ALA A 72 4.42 -6.16 1.32
N LYS A 73 3.16 -5.94 0.93
CA LYS A 73 2.11 -6.97 1.08
C LYS A 73 2.49 -8.27 0.39
N HIS A 74 3.06 -8.19 -0.82
CA HIS A 74 3.46 -9.40 -1.56
C HIS A 74 4.56 -10.24 -0.90
N VAL A 75 5.30 -9.70 0.08
CA VAL A 75 6.26 -10.49 0.86
C VAL A 75 5.52 -11.48 1.77
N MET A 76 4.35 -11.09 2.28
CA MET A 76 3.58 -11.88 3.25
C MET A 76 2.32 -12.52 2.66
N GLU A 77 1.87 -12.13 1.46
CA GLU A 77 0.56 -12.52 0.94
C GLU A 77 0.36 -14.03 0.73
N SER A 78 1.45 -14.78 0.57
CA SER A 78 1.40 -16.24 0.47
C SER A 78 1.42 -16.93 1.84
N THR A 79 1.76 -16.22 2.91
CA THR A 79 1.84 -16.74 4.28
C THR A 79 0.46 -16.84 4.89
N ARG A 80 0.08 -18.06 5.29
CA ARG A 80 -1.22 -18.32 5.93
C ARG A 80 -1.14 -18.14 7.44
N ALA A 81 -2.29 -17.85 8.05
CA ALA A 81 -2.41 -17.80 9.49
C ALA A 81 -1.97 -19.14 10.12
N GLY A 82 -1.01 -19.07 11.05
CA GLY A 82 -0.43 -20.25 11.71
C GLY A 82 0.77 -20.86 11.00
N GLU A 83 1.16 -20.38 9.82
CA GLU A 83 2.45 -20.74 9.22
C GLU A 83 3.58 -20.01 9.96
N GLU A 84 4.76 -20.65 9.96
CA GLU A 84 5.97 -20.07 10.56
C GLU A 84 6.55 -18.98 9.66
N ALA A 85 6.86 -17.83 10.25
CA ALA A 85 7.57 -16.76 9.59
C ALA A 85 8.34 -15.95 10.64
N ASP A 86 9.52 -15.47 10.27
CA ASP A 86 10.40 -14.77 11.21
C ASP A 86 10.76 -13.35 10.74
N VAL A 87 11.03 -12.49 11.70
CA VAL A 87 11.78 -11.24 11.53
C VAL A 87 13.18 -11.44 12.08
N ILE A 88 14.19 -11.14 11.27
CA ILE A 88 15.59 -11.14 11.69
C ILE A 88 16.06 -9.69 11.85
N THR A 89 16.39 -9.31 13.08
CA THR A 89 16.75 -7.94 13.49
C THR A 89 18.22 -7.61 13.20
N SER A 90 18.59 -6.34 13.37
CA SER A 90 19.93 -5.81 13.04
C SER A 90 21.08 -6.43 13.84
N ASP A 91 20.77 -7.07 14.97
CA ASP A 91 21.69 -7.87 15.80
C ASP A 91 21.70 -9.37 15.42
N GLY A 92 21.00 -9.75 14.36
CA GLY A 92 20.93 -11.11 13.83
C GLY A 92 19.99 -12.05 14.60
N GLN A 93 19.21 -11.55 15.56
CA GLN A 93 18.25 -12.36 16.31
C GLN A 93 17.00 -12.62 15.48
N SER A 94 16.47 -13.84 15.56
CA SER A 94 15.22 -14.25 14.92
C SER A 94 14.06 -14.11 15.91
N HIS A 95 12.94 -13.53 15.47
CA HIS A 95 11.72 -13.37 16.25
C HIS A 95 10.52 -13.84 15.42
N ALA A 96 9.68 -14.69 16.01
CA ALA A 96 8.50 -15.21 15.34
C ALA A 96 7.48 -14.09 15.06
N ILE A 97 6.97 -14.05 13.83
CA ILE A 97 5.88 -13.18 13.42
C ILE A 97 4.56 -13.77 13.91
N ASN A 98 3.68 -12.94 14.47
CA ASN A 98 2.30 -13.34 14.70
C ASN A 98 1.53 -13.34 13.36
N THR A 99 1.59 -14.46 12.64
CA THR A 99 0.97 -14.60 11.29
C THR A 99 -0.56 -14.57 11.30
N GLN A 100 -1.19 -14.74 12.46
CA GLN A 100 -2.64 -14.58 12.63
C GLN A 100 -3.08 -13.12 12.72
N ALA A 101 -2.15 -12.21 13.02
CA ALA A 101 -2.41 -10.79 13.23
C ALA A 101 -1.80 -9.90 12.13
N ILE A 102 -1.50 -10.45 10.95
CA ILE A 102 -1.01 -9.66 9.82
C ILE A 102 -2.13 -8.75 9.32
N LEU A 103 -1.89 -7.45 9.33
CA LEU A 103 -2.81 -6.47 8.77
C LEU A 103 -2.39 -6.12 7.34
N TYR A 104 -3.20 -6.53 6.37
CA TYR A 104 -3.02 -6.17 4.96
C TYR A 104 -3.78 -4.89 4.63
N LEU A 105 -3.08 -3.88 4.11
CA LEU A 105 -3.72 -2.62 3.72
C LEU A 105 -4.47 -2.79 2.40
N SER A 106 -5.75 -2.40 2.37
CA SER A 106 -6.59 -2.54 1.17
C SER A 106 -6.16 -1.56 0.08
N GLY A 107 -6.07 -2.05 -1.17
CA GLY A 107 -5.69 -1.25 -2.34
C GLY A 107 -4.22 -0.82 -2.39
N VAL A 108 -3.41 -1.19 -1.37
CA VAL A 108 -2.02 -0.77 -1.22
C VAL A 108 -1.12 -2.00 -1.03
N ASP A 109 0.07 -1.99 -1.62
CA ASP A 109 1.05 -3.08 -1.46
C ASP A 109 1.79 -3.04 -0.12
N LEU A 110 1.07 -2.91 0.98
CA LEU A 110 1.63 -2.85 2.33
C LEU A 110 0.99 -3.85 3.26
N ALA A 111 1.81 -4.43 4.14
CA ALA A 111 1.39 -5.20 5.28
C ALA A 111 2.06 -4.67 6.55
N LEU A 112 1.33 -4.71 7.66
CA LEU A 112 1.85 -4.48 8.99
C LEU A 112 1.92 -5.83 9.70
N ILE A 113 3.12 -6.19 10.15
CA ILE A 113 3.39 -7.40 10.91
C ILE A 113 3.90 -7.03 12.30
N ARG A 114 3.80 -7.98 13.24
CA ARG A 114 4.25 -7.81 14.61
C ARG A 114 5.07 -9.01 15.08
N PHE A 115 6.08 -8.72 15.88
CA PHE A 115 6.77 -9.69 16.74
C PHE A 115 6.94 -9.10 18.14
N ASP A 116 7.21 -9.94 19.14
CA ASP A 116 7.49 -9.52 20.51
C ASP A 116 8.97 -9.76 20.84
N SER A 117 9.59 -8.83 21.58
CA SER A 117 10.98 -8.93 22.03
C SER A 117 11.25 -8.09 23.26
N ASP A 118 12.03 -8.61 24.20
CA ASP A 118 12.52 -7.87 25.36
C ASP A 118 13.79 -7.05 25.05
N ARG A 119 14.32 -7.20 23.83
CA ARG A 119 15.46 -6.40 23.34
C ARG A 119 14.97 -5.02 22.89
N ASN A 120 15.87 -4.04 22.97
CA ASN A 120 15.60 -2.68 22.52
C ASN A 120 16.14 -2.47 21.09
N TYR A 121 15.24 -2.22 20.15
CA TYR A 121 15.58 -1.92 18.75
C TYR A 121 15.14 -0.50 18.39
N PRO A 122 15.99 0.27 17.69
CA PRO A 122 15.59 1.57 17.17
C PRO A 122 14.41 1.43 16.19
N VAL A 123 13.42 2.30 16.32
CA VAL A 123 12.33 2.44 15.35
C VAL A 123 12.60 3.62 14.41
N ALA A 124 12.13 3.50 13.18
CA ALA A 124 12.32 4.50 12.15
C ALA A 124 11.57 5.80 12.48
N THR A 125 12.22 6.93 12.21
CA THR A 125 11.54 8.22 12.13
C THR A 125 10.82 8.32 10.78
N LEU A 126 9.51 8.51 10.80
CA LEU A 126 8.73 8.70 9.59
C LEU A 126 8.88 10.15 9.10
N GLY A 127 9.13 10.30 7.80
CA GLY A 127 9.22 11.59 7.12
C GLY A 127 7.87 11.99 6.51
N ASN A 128 7.91 13.00 5.64
CA ASN A 128 6.76 13.46 4.88
C ASN A 128 6.98 13.22 3.39
N SER A 129 6.33 12.20 2.83
CA SER A 129 6.47 11.86 1.40
C SER A 129 5.82 12.88 0.47
N ALA A 130 4.95 13.76 0.96
CA ALA A 130 4.40 14.84 0.14
C ALA A 130 5.46 15.90 -0.18
N SER A 131 6.47 16.07 0.69
CA SER A 131 7.52 17.07 0.54
C SER A 131 8.68 16.68 -0.38
N ILE A 132 8.80 15.40 -0.74
CA ILE A 132 9.83 14.93 -1.67
C ILE A 132 9.49 15.34 -3.10
N ALA A 133 10.48 15.69 -3.91
CA ALA A 133 10.35 16.05 -5.31
C ALA A 133 11.32 15.25 -6.20
N GLU A 134 11.11 15.30 -7.51
CA GLU A 134 12.06 14.77 -8.49
C GLU A 134 13.46 15.36 -8.24
N THR A 135 14.49 14.57 -8.50
CA THR A 135 15.92 14.84 -8.23
C THR A 135 16.36 14.79 -6.77
N ASP A 136 15.43 14.71 -5.81
CA ASP A 136 15.80 14.51 -4.41
C ASP A 136 16.53 13.18 -4.21
N THR A 137 17.66 13.22 -3.53
CA THR A 137 18.43 12.02 -3.21
C THR A 137 17.71 11.18 -2.17
N ILE A 138 17.66 9.89 -2.43
CA ILE A 138 17.08 8.89 -1.52
C ILE A 138 18.02 7.69 -1.37
N TYR A 139 17.79 6.95 -0.28
CA TYR A 139 18.48 5.71 -0.02
C TYR A 139 17.48 4.57 0.13
N ILE A 140 17.74 3.44 -0.51
CA ILE A 140 16.93 2.22 -0.38
C ILE A 140 17.75 1.21 0.39
N ALA A 141 17.20 0.65 1.46
CA ALA A 141 17.85 -0.41 2.21
C ALA A 141 17.01 -1.69 2.21
N GLY A 142 17.65 -2.85 2.32
CA GLY A 142 16.97 -4.14 2.37
C GLY A 142 17.93 -5.32 2.34
N PHE A 143 17.37 -6.50 2.19
CA PHE A 143 18.08 -7.77 2.18
C PHE A 143 17.79 -8.50 0.87
N PRO A 144 18.67 -8.37 -0.16
CA PRO A 144 18.52 -9.13 -1.39
C PRO A 144 18.47 -10.63 -1.14
N LEU A 145 17.73 -11.34 -2.01
CA LEU A 145 17.73 -12.79 -2.03
C LEU A 145 19.16 -13.34 -2.31
N PRO A 146 19.51 -14.51 -1.76
CA PRO A 146 20.74 -15.20 -2.10
C PRO A 146 20.90 -15.39 -3.62
N GLY A 147 22.10 -15.10 -4.11
CA GLY A 147 22.54 -15.36 -5.48
C GLY A 147 23.63 -16.43 -5.54
N GLN A 148 24.36 -16.49 -6.66
CA GLN A 148 25.41 -17.49 -6.87
C GLN A 148 26.66 -17.26 -5.99
N ALA A 149 27.07 -16.00 -5.81
CA ALA A 149 28.27 -15.64 -5.05
C ALA A 149 27.95 -15.12 -3.63
N ILE A 150 26.85 -14.40 -3.46
CA ILE A 150 26.35 -13.92 -2.17
C ILE A 150 25.23 -14.87 -1.76
N THR A 151 25.57 -15.89 -0.96
CA THR A 151 24.70 -17.04 -0.69
C THR A 151 23.77 -16.85 0.52
N SER A 152 23.81 -15.69 1.17
CA SER A 152 22.94 -15.35 2.29
C SER A 152 22.38 -13.93 2.15
N PRO A 153 21.14 -13.66 2.63
CA PRO A 153 20.59 -12.32 2.60
C PRO A 153 21.50 -11.36 3.38
N THR A 154 22.08 -10.39 2.68
CA THR A 154 23.05 -9.45 3.25
C THR A 154 22.47 -8.05 3.18
N PHE A 155 22.48 -7.33 4.31
CA PHE A 155 22.01 -5.94 4.35
C PHE A 155 22.70 -5.11 3.26
N THR A 156 21.90 -4.51 2.41
CA THR A 156 22.32 -3.72 1.26
C THR A 156 21.62 -2.38 1.29
N ILE A 157 22.38 -1.31 1.05
CA ILE A 157 21.85 0.05 0.89
C ILE A 157 22.36 0.65 -0.41
N THR A 158 21.49 1.30 -1.17
CA THR A 158 21.84 1.96 -2.43
C THR A 158 21.38 3.41 -2.43
N LYS A 159 22.17 4.29 -3.05
CA LYS A 159 21.86 5.71 -3.25
C LYS A 159 21.31 5.93 -4.66
N GLY A 160 20.32 6.80 -4.78
CA GLY A 160 19.69 7.18 -6.05
C GLY A 160 18.86 8.45 -5.86
N ALA A 161 17.94 8.73 -6.78
CA ALA A 161 17.07 9.89 -6.72
C ALA A 161 15.62 9.56 -7.13
N ILE A 162 14.69 10.37 -6.64
CA ILE A 162 13.31 10.36 -7.14
C ILE A 162 13.31 10.83 -8.60
N THR A 163 12.66 10.08 -9.47
CA THR A 163 12.53 10.39 -10.91
C THR A 163 11.10 10.70 -11.31
N GLY A 164 10.12 10.45 -10.44
CA GLY A 164 8.73 10.84 -10.67
C GLY A 164 7.82 10.54 -9.49
N LYS A 165 6.66 11.22 -9.47
CA LYS A 165 5.57 10.99 -8.52
C LYS A 165 4.25 10.81 -9.24
N GLY A 166 3.36 9.99 -8.68
CA GLY A 166 2.04 9.75 -9.26
C GLY A 166 1.13 8.92 -8.37
N GLN A 167 0.04 8.45 -8.97
CA GLN A 167 -0.87 7.48 -8.36
C GLN A 167 -0.98 6.28 -9.29
N TYR A 168 -0.43 5.16 -8.85
CA TYR A 168 -0.39 3.93 -9.62
C TYR A 168 -1.10 2.80 -8.87
N GLN A 169 -1.26 1.67 -9.55
CA GLN A 169 -1.91 0.50 -8.95
C GLN A 169 -1.20 0.09 -7.66
N ARG A 170 -1.96 -0.51 -6.73
CA ARG A 170 -1.45 -0.99 -5.44
C ARG A 170 -0.82 0.10 -4.57
N GLY A 171 -1.26 1.35 -4.72
CA GLY A 171 -0.82 2.47 -3.88
C GLY A 171 0.60 2.96 -4.16
N TYR A 172 1.22 2.51 -5.24
CA TYR A 172 2.52 3.03 -5.67
C TYR A 172 2.40 4.49 -6.08
N GLY A 173 3.40 5.30 -5.70
CA GLY A 173 3.38 6.73 -5.99
C GLY A 173 4.74 7.42 -6.01
N LEU A 174 5.83 6.69 -5.69
CA LEU A 174 7.20 7.15 -5.85
C LEU A 174 7.89 6.34 -6.94
N ILE A 175 8.58 7.02 -7.86
CA ILE A 175 9.43 6.43 -8.90
C ILE A 175 10.88 6.87 -8.65
N TYR A 176 11.83 5.94 -8.74
CA TYR A 176 13.26 6.22 -8.50
C TYR A 176 14.19 5.25 -9.22
N ASP A 177 15.46 5.66 -9.34
CA ASP A 177 16.50 5.00 -10.15
C ASP A 177 17.50 4.14 -9.35
N ASN A 178 17.29 3.97 -8.04
CA ASN A 178 18.17 3.16 -7.20
C ASN A 178 18.34 1.75 -7.76
N VAL A 179 19.56 1.21 -7.69
CA VAL A 179 19.79 -0.22 -7.96
C VAL A 179 19.16 -1.03 -6.83
N THR A 180 18.22 -1.91 -7.17
CA THR A 180 17.54 -2.80 -6.21
C THR A 180 17.56 -4.24 -6.71
N GLN A 181 17.32 -5.19 -5.83
CA GLN A 181 17.31 -6.62 -6.13
C GLN A 181 16.07 -7.28 -5.50
N PRO A 182 15.59 -8.41 -6.05
CA PRO A 182 14.58 -9.22 -5.36
C PRO A 182 14.99 -9.47 -3.90
N GLY A 183 14.03 -9.41 -2.97
CA GLY A 183 14.26 -9.51 -1.51
C GLY A 183 14.38 -8.15 -0.81
N MET A 184 14.74 -7.07 -1.52
CA MET A 184 14.74 -5.73 -0.93
C MET A 184 13.32 -5.16 -0.70
N SER A 185 12.30 -5.71 -1.38
CA SER A 185 10.91 -5.29 -1.26
C SER A 185 10.43 -5.32 0.19
N GLY A 186 9.74 -4.26 0.61
CA GLY A 186 9.34 -3.99 1.98
C GLY A 186 10.35 -3.20 2.82
N GLY A 187 11.57 -2.97 2.30
CA GLY A 187 12.59 -2.15 2.96
C GLY A 187 12.31 -0.64 2.85
N PRO A 188 13.02 0.20 3.62
CA PRO A 188 12.71 1.62 3.69
C PRO A 188 13.25 2.38 2.48
N ILE A 189 12.48 3.39 2.06
CA ILE A 189 12.93 4.50 1.23
C ILE A 189 13.24 5.66 2.18
N LEU A 190 14.50 6.06 2.26
CA LEU A 190 15.01 7.05 3.21
C LEU A 190 15.36 8.35 2.51
N SER A 191 15.03 9.47 3.12
CA SER A 191 15.53 10.79 2.71
C SER A 191 17.04 10.93 2.98
N GLN A 192 17.64 12.03 2.52
CA GLN A 192 19.02 12.40 2.86
C GLN A 192 19.29 12.53 4.37
N THR A 193 18.24 12.69 5.19
CA THR A 193 18.35 12.79 6.66
C THR A 193 18.06 11.47 7.38
N GLY A 194 17.75 10.39 6.64
CA GLY A 194 17.46 9.07 7.20
C GLY A 194 16.03 8.91 7.71
N GLN A 195 15.11 9.81 7.34
CA GLN A 195 13.69 9.64 7.62
C GLN A 195 13.05 8.74 6.56
N VAL A 196 12.16 7.84 6.97
CA VAL A 196 11.46 6.95 6.04
C VAL A 196 10.35 7.73 5.33
N ILE A 197 10.49 7.89 4.02
CA ILE A 197 9.52 8.58 3.14
C ILE A 197 8.70 7.60 2.29
N GLY A 198 8.98 6.31 2.37
CA GLY A 198 8.18 5.29 1.71
C GLY A 198 8.70 3.88 1.96
N ILE A 199 8.01 2.91 1.39
CA ILE A 199 8.38 1.50 1.43
C ILE A 199 8.68 1.04 0.00
N HIS A 200 9.84 0.44 -0.20
CA HIS A 200 10.25 -0.10 -1.49
C HIS A 200 9.33 -1.27 -1.87
N GLY A 201 8.79 -1.26 -3.09
CA GLY A 201 7.94 -2.33 -3.59
C GLY A 201 8.59 -3.07 -4.74
N LEU A 202 8.00 -2.92 -5.93
CA LEU A 202 8.43 -3.59 -7.15
C LEU A 202 9.43 -2.76 -7.96
N ALA A 203 10.22 -3.45 -8.77
CA ALA A 203 10.93 -2.81 -9.87
C ALA A 203 10.02 -2.74 -11.10
N GLU A 204 10.09 -1.63 -11.84
CA GLU A 204 9.43 -1.48 -13.12
C GLU A 204 10.17 -2.31 -14.18
N GLY A 205 9.43 -3.01 -15.01
CA GLY A 205 10.03 -3.88 -16.01
C GLY A 205 9.02 -4.61 -16.89
N GLU A 206 9.51 -5.17 -17.98
CA GLU A 206 8.74 -6.01 -18.89
C GLU A 206 9.07 -7.48 -18.67
N ARG A 207 8.10 -8.37 -18.94
CA ARG A 207 8.38 -9.81 -19.01
C ARG A 207 8.69 -10.17 -20.47
N VAL A 208 9.96 -10.36 -20.79
CA VAL A 208 10.39 -10.85 -22.10
C VAL A 208 10.59 -12.36 -21.99
N GLN A 209 9.77 -13.14 -22.69
CA GLN A 209 9.81 -14.62 -22.68
C GLN A 209 9.76 -15.24 -21.28
N GLY A 210 8.99 -14.65 -20.36
CA GLY A 210 8.84 -15.14 -18.99
C GLY A 210 9.91 -14.65 -18.00
N VAL A 211 11.00 -14.04 -18.50
CA VAL A 211 12.06 -13.43 -17.71
C VAL A 211 11.72 -11.96 -17.43
N ALA A 212 11.83 -11.54 -16.18
CA ALA A 212 11.64 -10.13 -15.81
C ALA A 212 12.88 -9.31 -16.20
N VAL A 213 12.68 -8.32 -17.08
CA VAL A 213 13.71 -7.35 -17.49
C VAL A 213 13.37 -6.02 -16.85
N LYS A 214 14.24 -5.52 -15.95
CA LYS A 214 14.05 -4.21 -15.31
C LYS A 214 14.24 -3.09 -16.33
N ALA A 215 13.32 -2.14 -16.36
CA ALA A 215 13.41 -0.92 -17.16
C ALA A 215 14.38 0.12 -16.57
N GLY A 216 14.95 -0.15 -15.39
CA GLY A 216 15.83 0.76 -14.65
C GLY A 216 15.10 1.68 -13.66
N LEU A 217 13.79 1.55 -13.53
CA LEU A 217 12.98 2.29 -12.56
C LEU A 217 12.42 1.36 -11.48
N ASN A 218 12.10 1.92 -10.32
CA ASN A 218 11.49 1.22 -9.21
C ASN A 218 10.30 2.00 -8.68
N LEU A 219 9.38 1.30 -8.02
CA LEU A 219 8.17 1.84 -7.45
C LEU A 219 8.18 1.72 -5.92
N GLY A 220 7.67 2.74 -5.25
CA GLY A 220 7.54 2.79 -3.80
C GLY A 220 6.16 3.28 -3.37
N VAL A 221 5.67 2.74 -2.26
CA VAL A 221 4.46 3.26 -1.60
C VAL A 221 4.88 4.45 -0.73
N PRO A 222 4.33 5.65 -0.94
CA PRO A 222 4.66 6.82 -0.12
C PRO A 222 4.30 6.61 1.36
N ILE A 223 5.13 7.08 2.30
CA ILE A 223 4.85 6.88 3.73
C ILE A 223 3.59 7.59 4.20
N ASN A 224 3.17 8.68 3.57
CA ASN A 224 1.91 9.32 3.96
C ASN A 224 0.70 8.42 3.68
N THR A 225 0.80 7.44 2.79
CA THR A 225 -0.25 6.44 2.56
C THR A 225 -0.59 5.67 3.83
N ILE A 226 0.37 5.43 4.75
CA ILE A 226 0.05 4.82 6.06
C ILE A 226 -0.49 5.85 7.06
N LEU A 227 -0.07 7.13 6.98
CA LEU A 227 -0.55 8.19 7.87
C LEU A 227 -2.04 8.47 7.65
N ASP A 228 -2.50 8.36 6.39
CA ASP A 228 -3.91 8.47 6.02
C ASP A 228 -4.75 7.24 6.42
N LEU A 229 -4.09 6.14 6.80
CA LEU A 229 -4.71 4.85 7.16
C LEU A 229 -4.55 4.48 8.66
N THR A 230 -3.77 5.24 9.43
CA THR A 230 -3.30 4.85 10.80
C THR A 230 -4.16 5.19 12.01
N PRO A 231 -5.34 5.86 11.97
CA PRO A 231 -6.21 5.84 13.14
C PRO A 231 -6.59 4.40 13.58
N LEU A 232 -6.53 3.41 12.68
CA LEU A 232 -6.99 2.04 12.93
C LEU A 232 -5.90 1.01 13.26
N ALA A 233 -4.64 1.26 12.94
CA ALA A 233 -3.57 0.25 13.13
C ALA A 233 -2.83 0.40 14.48
N LEU A 234 -3.00 1.54 15.16
CA LEU A 234 -2.19 1.94 16.32
C LEU A 234 -3.00 2.24 17.60
N GLN A 235 -4.31 1.99 17.60
CA GLN A 235 -5.17 2.17 18.77
C GLN A 235 -5.55 0.82 19.38
N GLN A 236 -4.63 0.23 20.13
CA GLN A 236 -4.95 -0.58 21.30
C GLN A 236 -3.94 -0.33 22.42
N ALA A 237 -4.13 0.78 23.16
CA ALA A 237 -3.68 0.90 24.56
C ALA A 237 -4.74 1.67 25.38
N PRO A 238 -4.87 1.41 26.70
CA PRO A 238 -5.96 1.94 27.55
C PRO A 238 -5.82 3.45 27.84
N PRO A 239 -6.83 4.09 28.47
CA PRO A 239 -6.99 5.53 28.43
C PRO A 239 -6.09 6.23 29.46
N GLU A 240 -5.34 7.24 29.03
CA GLU A 240 -4.99 8.36 29.90
C GLU A 240 -5.51 9.68 29.31
N THR A 241 -6.59 10.14 29.96
CA THR A 241 -6.92 11.53 30.29
C THR A 241 -6.69 12.64 29.26
N SER A 242 -7.83 13.04 28.69
CA SER A 242 -8.33 14.41 28.51
C SER A 242 -7.49 15.42 27.73
N PHE A 243 -7.97 15.75 26.52
CA PHE A 243 -8.26 17.15 26.19
C PHE A 243 -9.66 17.27 25.58
N SER A 244 -10.40 18.21 26.16
CA SER A 244 -11.75 18.63 25.79
C SER A 244 -11.75 19.34 24.45
N SER A 245 -12.59 18.87 23.53
CA SER A 245 -13.31 19.73 22.60
C SER A 245 -14.69 19.13 22.35
N SER A 246 -15.74 19.87 22.71
CA SER A 246 -17.15 19.48 22.66
C SER A 246 -17.57 18.80 21.35
N PRO A 247 -18.42 17.76 21.41
CA PRO A 247 -19.09 17.22 20.23
C PRO A 247 -20.36 18.01 19.92
N ASN A 248 -20.54 18.38 18.64
CA ASN A 248 -21.87 18.71 18.10
C ASN A 248 -22.70 17.42 17.93
N PRO A 249 -24.04 17.49 18.00
CA PRO A 249 -24.88 16.36 18.36
C PRO A 249 -25.14 15.40 17.20
N VAL A 250 -24.93 14.11 17.49
CA VAL A 250 -25.68 12.91 17.07
C VAL A 250 -26.62 13.10 15.87
N ALA A 251 -26.19 12.63 14.70
CA ALA A 251 -27.11 12.25 13.62
C ALA A 251 -28.04 11.13 14.15
N SER A 252 -29.35 11.33 14.08
CA SER A 252 -30.32 10.32 14.56
C SER A 252 -30.20 9.04 13.73
N ALA A 253 -30.55 7.88 14.31
CA ALA A 253 -30.52 6.59 13.61
C ALA A 253 -31.28 6.62 12.27
N SER A 254 -32.36 7.42 12.18
CA SER A 254 -33.13 7.65 10.95
C SER A 254 -32.37 8.44 9.87
N GLU A 255 -31.46 9.34 10.25
CA GLU A 255 -30.62 10.10 9.32
C GLU A 255 -29.44 9.27 8.83
N ALA A 256 -28.84 8.47 9.72
CA ALA A 256 -27.84 7.47 9.35
C ALA A 256 -28.42 6.48 8.33
N GLU A 257 -29.61 5.93 8.58
CA GLU A 257 -30.27 5.01 7.64
C GLU A 257 -30.55 5.66 6.29
N ARG A 258 -31.08 6.90 6.28
CA ARG A 258 -31.35 7.63 5.04
C ARG A 258 -30.10 7.89 4.22
N THR A 259 -29.01 8.31 4.87
CA THR A 259 -27.74 8.61 4.19
C THR A 259 -27.06 7.34 3.66
N PHE A 260 -27.15 6.22 4.38
CA PHE A 260 -26.64 4.95 3.91
C PHE A 260 -27.44 4.39 2.72
N ARG A 261 -28.78 4.49 2.75
CA ARG A 261 -29.60 4.08 1.59
C ARG A 261 -29.26 4.89 0.33
N ALA A 262 -29.06 6.20 0.47
CA ALA A 262 -28.59 7.03 -0.64
C ALA A 262 -27.20 6.62 -1.15
N PHE A 263 -26.30 6.22 -0.24
CA PHE A 263 -25.01 5.64 -0.62
C PHE A 263 -25.18 4.33 -1.40
N LEU A 264 -26.05 3.41 -0.96
CA LEU A 264 -26.29 2.14 -1.65
C LEU A 264 -26.83 2.36 -3.06
N ASP A 265 -27.75 3.30 -3.25
CA ASP A 265 -28.28 3.65 -4.58
C ASP A 265 -27.15 4.10 -5.51
N GLN A 266 -26.28 4.98 -5.02
CA GLN A 266 -25.11 5.45 -5.78
C GLN A 266 -24.11 4.31 -6.06
N HIS A 267 -23.86 3.47 -5.06
CA HIS A 267 -22.93 2.35 -5.14
C HIS A 267 -23.37 1.33 -6.19
N TYR A 268 -24.63 0.88 -6.16
CA TYR A 268 -25.16 -0.07 -7.14
C TYR A 268 -25.35 0.57 -8.53
N ALA A 269 -25.66 1.87 -8.62
CA ALA A 269 -25.72 2.57 -9.91
C ALA A 269 -24.36 2.62 -10.62
N ALA A 270 -23.25 2.71 -9.87
CA ALA A 270 -21.90 2.72 -10.42
C ALA A 270 -21.47 1.37 -11.05
N ILE A 271 -22.13 0.27 -10.70
CA ILE A 271 -21.80 -1.07 -11.21
C ILE A 271 -22.21 -1.25 -12.67
N ALA A 272 -23.37 -0.72 -13.07
CA ALA A 272 -23.91 -0.88 -14.42
C ALA A 272 -22.97 -0.41 -15.55
N PRO A 273 -22.38 0.80 -15.51
CA PRO A 273 -21.44 1.23 -16.55
C PRO A 273 -20.12 0.44 -16.53
N LEU A 274 -19.69 -0.08 -15.38
CA LEU A 274 -18.48 -0.93 -15.29
C LEU A 274 -18.68 -2.30 -15.93
N ILE A 275 -19.90 -2.81 -15.83
CA ILE A 275 -20.38 -4.00 -16.56
C ILE A 275 -20.34 -3.74 -18.07
N GLU A 276 -20.93 -2.63 -18.53
CA GLU A 276 -20.97 -2.27 -19.95
C GLU A 276 -19.56 -2.08 -20.55
N THR A 277 -18.69 -1.42 -19.81
CA THR A 277 -17.30 -1.16 -20.21
C THR A 277 -16.35 -2.33 -19.96
N ARG A 278 -16.83 -3.39 -19.30
CA ARG A 278 -16.09 -4.64 -19.02
C ARG A 278 -14.81 -4.42 -18.19
N ASP A 279 -14.83 -3.47 -17.28
CA ASP A 279 -13.69 -3.13 -16.43
C ASP A 279 -13.62 -4.06 -15.21
N ALA A 280 -13.01 -5.23 -15.39
CA ALA A 280 -12.94 -6.28 -14.38
C ALA A 280 -12.19 -5.86 -13.10
N ALA A 281 -11.16 -5.01 -13.23
CA ALA A 281 -10.39 -4.52 -12.09
C ALA A 281 -11.22 -3.57 -11.22
N ARG A 282 -12.01 -2.68 -11.84
CA ARG A 282 -12.95 -1.84 -11.09
C ARG A 282 -14.12 -2.65 -10.55
N LEU A 283 -14.69 -3.57 -11.33
CA LEU A 283 -15.77 -4.45 -10.87
C LEU A 283 -15.41 -5.22 -9.60
N PHE A 284 -14.17 -5.70 -9.49
CA PHE A 284 -13.67 -6.36 -8.28
C PHE A 284 -13.65 -5.45 -7.03
N ASN A 285 -13.52 -4.13 -7.21
CA ASN A 285 -13.54 -3.17 -6.12
C ASN A 285 -14.96 -2.77 -5.69
N TYR A 286 -15.94 -2.85 -6.60
CA TYR A 286 -17.36 -2.60 -6.30
C TYR A 286 -18.10 -3.85 -5.87
N MET A 287 -17.64 -5.02 -6.30
CA MET A 287 -18.15 -6.32 -5.91
C MET A 287 -16.94 -7.16 -5.51
N PRO A 288 -16.85 -7.66 -4.26
CA PRO A 288 -15.92 -8.73 -3.94
C PRO A 288 -16.34 -9.95 -4.77
N ILE A 289 -15.76 -10.11 -5.95
CA ILE A 289 -16.07 -11.23 -6.84
C ILE A 289 -15.30 -12.46 -6.30
N ASP A 290 -15.72 -12.97 -5.15
CA ASP A 290 -15.61 -14.39 -4.84
C ASP A 290 -16.79 -15.10 -5.54
N LYS A 291 -16.81 -15.05 -6.88
CA LYS A 291 -17.85 -15.71 -7.68
C LYS A 291 -17.48 -17.16 -7.91
N GLU A 292 -17.60 -17.95 -6.84
CA GLU A 292 -17.68 -19.40 -6.97
C GLU A 292 -18.98 -19.80 -7.70
N ARG A 293 -18.81 -20.45 -8.86
CA ARG A 293 -19.81 -21.26 -9.59
C ARG A 293 -20.78 -20.51 -10.51
N PHE A 294 -20.31 -20.14 -11.71
CA PHE A 294 -21.17 -20.21 -12.90
C PHE A 294 -20.96 -21.58 -13.58
N ARG A 295 -21.96 -22.48 -13.48
CA ARG A 295 -21.91 -23.80 -14.13
C ARG A 295 -22.62 -23.76 -15.48
N TYR A 296 -21.97 -24.24 -16.53
CA TYR A 296 -22.63 -24.61 -17.78
C TYR A 296 -22.64 -26.15 -17.90
N ARG A 297 -23.82 -26.76 -18.10
CA ARG A 297 -23.95 -28.17 -18.48
C ARG A 297 -24.12 -28.23 -19.99
N GLN A 298 -23.11 -28.73 -20.70
CA GLN A 298 -23.28 -29.24 -22.06
C GLN A 298 -23.72 -30.71 -21.96
N HIS A 299 -24.59 -31.16 -22.88
CA HIS A 299 -25.31 -32.44 -22.87
C HIS A 299 -24.41 -33.70 -23.02
N THR A 300 -23.12 -33.60 -22.75
CA THR A 300 -22.11 -34.66 -22.95
C THR A 300 -21.33 -35.01 -21.68
N GLY A 301 -21.75 -34.53 -20.51
CA GLY A 301 -21.37 -35.12 -19.21
C GLY A 301 -19.96 -34.80 -18.69
N VAL A 302 -19.19 -33.91 -19.33
CA VAL A 302 -17.88 -33.48 -18.79
C VAL A 302 -17.99 -32.09 -18.18
N VAL A 303 -17.64 -31.97 -16.89
CA VAL A 303 -17.55 -30.71 -16.15
C VAL A 303 -16.08 -30.30 -16.11
N GLN A 304 -15.73 -29.11 -16.63
CA GLN A 304 -14.41 -28.51 -16.45
C GLN A 304 -14.50 -27.26 -15.56
N ASN A 305 -13.54 -27.14 -14.64
CA ASN A 305 -13.41 -26.06 -13.66
C ASN A 305 -12.34 -25.05 -14.15
N TYR A 306 -12.61 -23.75 -14.04
CA TYR A 306 -11.77 -22.70 -14.67
C TYR A 306 -11.39 -21.53 -13.73
N ASN A 307 -11.61 -21.65 -12.41
CA ASN A 307 -11.45 -20.56 -11.44
C ASN A 307 -10.17 -20.65 -10.57
N ASP A 308 -9.05 -21.14 -11.10
CA ASP A 308 -7.85 -21.29 -10.27
C ASP A 308 -7.12 -19.95 -10.07
N ARG A 309 -7.56 -19.26 -9.00
CA ARG A 309 -6.82 -18.35 -8.12
C ARG A 309 -5.79 -17.44 -8.82
N VAL A 310 -6.35 -16.49 -9.56
CA VAL A 310 -5.76 -15.28 -10.17
C VAL A 310 -4.28 -15.36 -10.57
N ALA A 311 -4.06 -15.85 -11.80
CA ALA A 311 -3.29 -15.08 -12.76
C ALA A 311 -4.21 -14.68 -13.93
N GLY A 312 -4.67 -13.43 -13.94
CA GLY A 312 -5.26 -12.75 -15.09
C GLY A 312 -6.78 -12.71 -15.25
N ALA A 313 -7.64 -13.08 -14.28
CA ALA A 313 -9.10 -13.21 -14.52
C ALA A 313 -9.40 -14.02 -15.82
N SER A 314 -8.53 -14.99 -16.11
CA SER A 314 -7.76 -15.12 -17.37
C SER A 314 -8.53 -15.47 -18.63
N GLN A 315 -9.84 -15.64 -18.52
CA GLN A 315 -10.74 -15.99 -19.61
C GLN A 315 -12.11 -15.33 -19.48
N PHE A 316 -12.25 -14.28 -18.66
CA PHE A 316 -13.55 -13.66 -18.39
C PHE A 316 -14.25 -13.12 -19.65
N PHE A 317 -13.53 -12.95 -20.77
CA PHE A 317 -14.13 -12.61 -22.07
C PHE A 317 -13.54 -13.33 -23.31
N ALA A 318 -12.67 -14.33 -23.14
CA ALA A 318 -12.02 -15.01 -24.27
C ALA A 318 -12.73 -16.36 -24.51
N LYS A 319 -13.46 -16.67 -25.58
CA LYS A 319 -13.54 -16.13 -26.94
C LYS A 319 -15.00 -16.26 -27.42
N LYS A 320 -15.60 -15.12 -27.81
CA LYS A 320 -16.82 -14.89 -28.64
C LYS A 320 -17.84 -16.04 -28.83
N PRO A 321 -19.15 -15.72 -28.74
CA PRO A 321 -19.77 -15.18 -29.96
C PRO A 321 -20.66 -13.96 -29.77
N ALA A 322 -20.77 -13.24 -30.88
CA ALA A 322 -21.73 -12.17 -31.05
C ALA A 322 -23.14 -12.71 -30.75
N ARG A 323 -23.89 -11.96 -29.91
CA ARG A 323 -25.34 -12.09 -29.58
C ARG A 323 -25.71 -12.55 -28.17
N GLU A 324 -24.79 -12.55 -27.20
CA GLU A 324 -25.17 -12.72 -25.79
C GLU A 324 -25.62 -11.40 -25.14
N LYS A 325 -26.87 -11.36 -24.66
CA LYS A 325 -27.38 -10.27 -23.80
C LYS A 325 -27.51 -10.80 -22.38
N TRP A 326 -26.85 -10.13 -21.44
CA TRP A 326 -26.92 -10.39 -20.00
C TRP A 326 -27.50 -9.17 -19.28
N LYS A 327 -28.24 -9.43 -18.20
CA LYS A 327 -28.80 -8.41 -17.31
C LYS A 327 -28.49 -8.83 -15.88
N LEU A 328 -27.77 -7.98 -15.16
CA LEU A 328 -27.58 -8.08 -13.72
C LEU A 328 -28.57 -7.11 -13.05
N SER A 329 -29.23 -7.57 -11.99
CA SER A 329 -30.04 -6.69 -11.13
C SER A 329 -29.83 -7.06 -9.67
N PHE A 330 -29.77 -6.03 -8.84
CA PHE A 330 -29.74 -6.15 -7.39
C PHE A 330 -31.07 -5.65 -6.84
N GLU A 331 -31.67 -6.43 -5.97
CA GLU A 331 -32.89 -6.08 -5.24
C GLU A 331 -32.54 -6.09 -3.76
N ILE A 332 -32.40 -4.91 -3.15
CA ILE A 332 -32.17 -4.82 -1.70
C ILE A 332 -33.43 -5.30 -1.00
N THR A 333 -33.31 -6.37 -0.22
CA THR A 333 -34.44 -6.99 0.49
C THR A 333 -34.52 -6.57 1.94
N ASP A 334 -33.38 -6.29 2.56
CA ASP A 334 -33.33 -5.81 3.95
C ASP A 334 -32.10 -4.93 4.16
N VAL A 335 -32.25 -3.92 5.02
CA VAL A 335 -31.15 -3.07 5.48
C VAL A 335 -31.31 -2.88 6.97
N GLN A 336 -30.34 -3.35 7.72
CA GLN A 336 -30.26 -3.17 9.16
C GLN A 336 -29.09 -2.26 9.49
N MET A 337 -29.27 -1.38 10.47
CA MET A 337 -28.24 -0.46 10.96
C MET A 337 -27.97 -0.74 12.43
N PRO A 338 -27.14 -1.74 12.77
CA PRO A 338 -26.80 -2.04 14.17
C PRO A 338 -26.20 -0.83 14.89
N THR A 339 -25.45 0.02 14.17
CA THR A 339 -24.92 1.30 14.66
C THR A 339 -24.97 2.34 13.54
N VAL A 340 -24.64 3.60 13.84
CA VAL A 340 -24.57 4.66 12.82
C VAL A 340 -23.44 4.45 11.79
N ASP A 341 -22.47 3.60 12.11
CA ASP A 341 -21.30 3.30 11.29
C ASP A 341 -21.27 1.83 10.82
N GLN A 342 -22.31 1.04 11.10
CA GLN A 342 -22.39 -0.35 10.65
C GLN A 342 -23.75 -0.62 10.02
N ALA A 343 -23.73 -1.34 8.92
CA ALA A 343 -24.94 -1.74 8.23
C ALA A 343 -24.85 -3.18 7.73
N ILE A 344 -25.97 -3.87 7.75
CA ILE A 344 -26.12 -5.21 7.20
C ILE A 344 -27.14 -5.11 6.09
N VAL A 345 -26.73 -5.43 4.87
CA VAL A 345 -27.57 -5.33 3.68
C VAL A 345 -27.77 -6.72 3.12
N SER A 346 -29.00 -7.20 3.19
CA SER A 346 -29.41 -8.37 2.44
C SER A 346 -29.97 -7.93 1.10
N HIS A 347 -29.47 -8.53 0.03
CA HIS A 347 -29.95 -8.26 -1.31
C HIS A 347 -30.05 -9.55 -2.11
N ILE A 348 -30.90 -9.52 -3.11
CA ILE A 348 -31.08 -10.55 -4.09
C ILE A 348 -30.33 -10.13 -5.36
N GLU A 349 -29.31 -10.90 -5.72
CA GLU A 349 -28.66 -10.79 -7.02
C GLU A 349 -29.43 -11.64 -8.02
N THR A 350 -29.80 -11.07 -9.16
CA THR A 350 -30.38 -11.80 -10.29
C THR A 350 -29.55 -11.59 -11.54
N VAL A 351 -29.01 -12.68 -12.08
CA VAL A 351 -28.29 -12.70 -13.36
C VAL A 351 -29.16 -13.39 -14.39
N LYS A 352 -29.53 -12.67 -15.45
CA LYS A 352 -30.24 -13.22 -16.61
C LYS A 352 -29.31 -13.21 -17.81
N TRP A 353 -29.29 -14.28 -18.60
CA TRP A 353 -28.56 -14.29 -19.86
C TRP A 353 -29.35 -14.96 -20.99
N SER A 354 -29.06 -14.55 -22.22
CA SER A 354 -29.70 -15.02 -23.45
C SER A 354 -28.71 -15.04 -24.60
N TYR A 355 -28.85 -16.00 -25.51
CA TYR A 355 -27.91 -16.20 -26.63
C TYR A 355 -28.41 -15.65 -27.98
N TRP A 356 -29.64 -15.15 -28.03
CA TRP A 356 -30.30 -14.61 -29.23
C TRP A 356 -31.44 -13.67 -28.82
N PRO A 357 -31.88 -12.70 -29.65
CA PRO A 357 -32.98 -11.81 -29.29
C PRO A 357 -34.27 -12.63 -29.12
N GLY A 358 -34.79 -12.71 -27.89
CA GLY A 358 -36.11 -13.28 -27.60
C GLY A 358 -36.17 -14.58 -26.79
N ILE A 359 -35.04 -15.23 -26.45
CA ILE A 359 -35.04 -16.46 -25.64
C ILE A 359 -34.12 -16.31 -24.42
N LEU A 360 -34.73 -16.17 -23.24
CA LEU A 360 -34.06 -16.25 -21.93
C LEU A 360 -33.49 -17.67 -21.76
N ARG A 361 -32.17 -17.79 -21.60
CA ARG A 361 -31.49 -19.10 -21.50
C ARG A 361 -30.96 -19.45 -20.12
N GLY A 362 -31.09 -18.55 -19.16
CA GLY A 362 -30.89 -18.86 -17.76
C GLY A 362 -31.17 -17.66 -16.87
N VAL A 363 -31.67 -17.96 -15.66
CA VAL A 363 -31.80 -17.02 -14.55
C VAL A 363 -31.06 -17.66 -13.38
N PHE A 364 -30.09 -16.95 -12.85
CA PHE A 364 -29.47 -17.27 -11.58
C PHE A 364 -29.94 -16.25 -10.57
N ARG A 365 -30.50 -16.71 -9.45
CA ARG A 365 -30.94 -15.85 -8.36
C ARG A 365 -30.29 -16.36 -7.07
N ARG A 366 -29.79 -15.45 -6.25
CA ARG A 366 -29.28 -15.78 -4.91
C ARG A 366 -29.54 -14.64 -3.96
N ARG A 367 -29.64 -14.96 -2.67
CA ARG A 367 -29.66 -14.00 -1.58
C ARG A 367 -28.27 -13.95 -0.96
N GLU A 368 -27.73 -12.75 -0.87
CA GLU A 368 -26.49 -12.46 -0.17
C GLU A 368 -26.74 -11.44 0.94
N THR A 369 -25.99 -11.59 2.03
CA THR A 369 -25.94 -10.61 3.10
C THR A 369 -24.53 -10.03 3.15
N THR A 370 -24.45 -8.71 3.12
CA THR A 370 -23.18 -7.97 3.14
C THR A 370 -23.12 -7.13 4.40
N SER A 371 -22.03 -7.24 5.15
CA SER A 371 -21.77 -6.37 6.29
C SER A 371 -20.93 -5.19 5.82
N TRP A 372 -21.33 -4.00 6.22
CA TRP A 372 -20.73 -2.73 5.85
C TRP A 372 -20.30 -1.99 7.10
N GLU A 373 -19.16 -1.32 7.01
CA GLU A 373 -18.64 -0.46 8.06
C GLU A 373 -18.19 0.87 7.47
N ARG A 374 -18.49 1.96 8.20
CA ARG A 374 -18.14 3.31 7.82
C ARG A 374 -16.76 3.64 8.39
N VAL A 375 -15.77 3.62 7.50
CA VAL A 375 -14.37 3.87 7.83
C VAL A 375 -13.96 5.19 7.19
N ASN A 376 -13.60 6.19 8.00
CA ASN A 376 -13.25 7.56 7.56
C ASN A 376 -14.35 8.21 6.70
N GLY A 377 -15.62 8.05 7.11
CA GLY A 377 -16.77 8.63 6.42
C GLY A 377 -17.23 7.88 5.15
N GLN A 378 -16.49 6.85 4.71
CA GLN A 378 -16.82 6.02 3.55
C GLN A 378 -17.28 4.62 3.99
N TRP A 379 -18.34 4.11 3.37
CA TRP A 379 -18.85 2.77 3.60
C TRP A 379 -18.03 1.71 2.84
N LYS A 380 -17.64 0.63 3.53
CA LYS A 380 -16.86 -0.48 2.98
C LYS A 380 -17.49 -1.82 3.36
N ILE A 381 -17.46 -2.78 2.44
CA ILE A 381 -17.86 -4.17 2.74
C ILE A 381 -16.76 -4.81 3.59
N VAL A 382 -17.13 -5.33 4.76
CA VAL A 382 -16.23 -6.03 5.68
C VAL A 382 -16.44 -7.54 5.65
N SER A 383 -17.64 -8.01 5.27
CA SER A 383 -17.90 -9.42 5.05
C SER A 383 -19.05 -9.65 4.06
N VAL A 384 -19.06 -10.82 3.43
CA VAL A 384 -20.13 -11.28 2.54
C VAL A 384 -20.50 -12.71 2.94
N GLU A 385 -21.79 -12.96 3.09
CA GLU A 385 -22.35 -14.27 3.40
C GLU A 385 -23.37 -14.66 2.32
N GLU A 386 -23.13 -15.75 1.58
CA GLU A 386 -24.13 -16.34 0.69
C GLU A 386 -25.13 -17.11 1.55
N VAL A 387 -26.35 -16.57 1.65
CA VAL A 387 -27.38 -17.14 2.53
C VAL A 387 -28.15 -18.25 1.81
N GLU A 388 -28.47 -18.06 0.52
CA GLU A 388 -29.33 -19.01 -0.20
C GLU A 388 -29.27 -18.84 -1.73
N ARG A 389 -29.35 -19.96 -2.47
CA ARG A 389 -29.64 -19.94 -3.93
C ARG A 389 -31.15 -20.09 -4.14
N LEU A 390 -31.73 -19.17 -4.92
CA LEU A 390 -33.17 -19.00 -5.10
C LEU A 390 -33.67 -19.54 -6.45
#